data_AF-A0A926X6Y9-F1
#
_entry.id   AF-A0A926X6Y9-F1
#
_cell.length_a   1.000
_cell.length_b   1.000
_cell.length_c   1.000
_cell.angle_alpha   90.00
_cell.angle_beta   90.00
_cell.angle_gamma   90.00
#
_symmetry.space_group_name_H-M   'P 1'
#
loop_
_entity.id
_entity.type
_entity.pdbx_description
1 polymer ?
#
loop_
_entity_poly.entity_id
_entity_poly.type
_entity_poly.pdbx_seq_one_letter_code
_entity_poly.pdbx_strand_id
1 'polypeptide(L)'
;MANLFKHSTVEDLIEKVRLRPGMYFYKPSLTGLWGLLCAYEAAVYEHDVPTSERLDCTLLDEFDDWLRHQFGMGNAIGWYLFIMHQTQSEQEAWERFLELWDTFRKD
;
A
#
# COMPACT_ATOMS: atom_id res chain seq x y z
N MET A 1 18.48 14.00 -8.95
CA MET A 1 17.98 12.85 -8.18
C MET A 1 17.16 11.99 -9.10
N ALA A 2 17.40 10.68 -9.17
CA ALA A 2 16.49 9.78 -9.88
C ALA A 2 15.15 9.80 -9.14
N ASN A 3 14.10 10.27 -9.80
CA ASN A 3 12.77 10.29 -9.24
C ASN A 3 12.28 8.84 -9.19
N LEU A 4 12.32 8.23 -7.99
CA LEU A 4 12.09 6.80 -7.74
C LEU A 4 10.72 6.31 -8.27
N PHE A 5 9.80 7.25 -8.52
CA PHE A 5 8.40 7.04 -8.86
C PHE A 5 8.00 7.56 -10.24
N LYS A 6 8.93 8.16 -11.01
CA LYS A 6 8.58 8.73 -12.32
C LYS A 6 8.11 7.60 -13.25
N HIS A 7 6.85 7.65 -13.67
CA HIS A 7 6.17 6.61 -14.46
C HIS A 7 6.03 5.23 -13.77
N SER A 8 6.17 5.15 -12.45
CA SER A 8 5.89 3.90 -11.71
C SER A 8 4.45 3.91 -11.21
N THR A 9 3.79 2.75 -11.21
CA THR A 9 2.46 2.56 -10.60
C THR A 9 2.60 2.17 -9.13
N VAL A 10 1.49 2.21 -8.36
CA VAL A 10 1.49 1.68 -7.00
C VAL A 10 1.77 0.17 -6.96
N GLU A 11 1.38 -0.55 -8.02
CA GLU A 11 1.74 -1.97 -8.19
C GLU A 11 3.26 -2.16 -8.31
N ASP A 12 3.94 -1.33 -9.11
CA ASP A 12 5.40 -1.36 -9.21
C ASP A 12 6.06 -1.07 -7.86
N LEU A 13 5.49 -0.16 -7.07
CA LEU A 13 5.97 0.14 -5.72
C LEU A 13 5.81 -1.08 -4.80
N ILE A 14 4.63 -1.68 -4.76
CA ILE A 14 4.35 -2.86 -3.94
C ILE A 14 5.30 -4.00 -4.30
N GLU A 15 5.54 -4.25 -5.60
CA GLU A 15 6.47 -5.30 -6.04
C GLU A 15 7.93 -5.00 -5.63
N LYS A 16 8.38 -3.75 -5.77
CA LYS A 16 9.73 -3.35 -5.30
C LYS A 16 9.88 -3.54 -3.79
N VAL A 17 8.87 -3.16 -3.01
CA VAL A 17 8.86 -3.33 -1.56
C VAL A 17 8.81 -4.81 -1.18
N ARG A 18 8.00 -5.61 -1.89
CA ARG A 18 7.92 -7.08 -1.71
C ARG A 18 9.27 -7.75 -1.89
N LEU A 19 10.00 -7.40 -2.95
CA LEU A 19 11.30 -8.01 -3.24
C LEU A 19 12.39 -7.63 -2.22
N ARG A 20 12.32 -6.41 -1.67
CA ARG A 20 13.37 -5.86 -0.79
C ARG A 20 12.80 -4.97 0.31
N PRO A 21 11.99 -5.50 1.24
CA PRO A 21 11.33 -4.68 2.25
C PRO A 21 12.35 -3.93 3.12
N GLY A 22 13.52 -4.54 3.36
CA GLY A 22 14.67 -3.97 4.06
C GLY A 22 15.22 -2.64 3.49
N MET A 23 14.98 -2.34 2.21
CA MET A 23 15.42 -1.07 1.60
C MET A 23 14.44 0.08 1.83
N TYR A 24 13.19 -0.24 2.17
CA TYR A 24 12.13 0.73 2.41
C TYR A 24 11.86 0.87 3.91
N PHE A 25 11.96 -0.24 4.65
CA PHE A 25 11.71 -0.37 6.08
C PHE A 25 12.83 -1.18 6.73
N TYR A 26 13.01 -1.07 8.05
CA TYR A 26 13.99 -1.90 8.78
C TYR A 26 13.69 -3.41 8.68
N LYS A 27 12.42 -3.79 8.57
CA LYS A 27 11.91 -5.17 8.45
C LYS A 27 10.55 -5.16 7.72
N PRO A 28 10.04 -6.30 7.23
CA PRO A 28 8.68 -6.39 6.68
C PRO A 28 7.67 -5.76 7.66
N SER A 29 6.90 -4.79 7.18
CA SER A 29 6.02 -3.97 8.00
C SER A 29 4.89 -3.39 7.17
N LEU A 30 3.67 -3.76 7.53
CA LEU A 30 2.46 -3.23 6.91
C LEU A 30 2.24 -1.77 7.30
N THR A 31 2.47 -1.46 8.59
CA THR A 31 2.43 -0.09 9.09
C THR A 31 3.48 0.78 8.41
N GLY A 32 4.66 0.22 8.11
CA GLY A 32 5.71 0.88 7.34
C GLY A 32 5.24 1.26 5.93
N LEU A 33 4.61 0.33 5.21
CA LEU A 33 4.05 0.60 3.88
C LEU A 33 2.97 1.68 3.93
N TRP A 34 2.03 1.56 4.87
CA TRP A 34 1.00 2.59 5.06
C TRP A 34 1.61 3.96 5.35
N GLY A 35 2.57 4.04 6.27
CA GLY A 35 3.25 5.29 6.61
C GLY A 35 4.00 5.91 5.44
N LEU A 36 4.64 5.10 4.59
CA LEU A 36 5.29 5.56 3.37
C LEU A 36 4.28 6.20 2.40
N LEU A 37 3.12 5.58 2.20
CA LEU A 37 2.06 6.09 1.33
C LEU A 37 1.47 7.39 1.87
N CYS A 38 1.17 7.48 3.17
CA CYS A 38 0.72 8.72 3.80
C CYS A 38 1.75 9.85 3.68
N ALA A 39 3.03 9.56 3.92
CA ALA A 39 4.10 10.55 3.80
C ALA A 39 4.27 11.02 2.35
N TYR A 40 4.10 10.12 1.38
CA TYR A 40 4.09 10.46 -0.04
C TYR A 40 2.95 11.42 -0.39
N GLU A 41 1.71 11.11 0.03
CA GLU A 41 0.55 11.98 -0.21
C GLU A 41 0.72 13.36 0.44
N ALA A 42 1.22 13.40 1.67
CA ALA A 42 1.52 14.64 2.37
C ALA A 42 2.54 15.50 1.59
N ALA A 43 3.63 14.88 1.09
CA ALA A 43 4.63 15.57 0.28
C ALA A 43 4.08 16.06 -1.07
N VAL A 44 3.22 15.26 -1.72
CA VAL A 44 2.53 15.66 -2.95
C VAL A 44 1.67 16.90 -2.73
N TYR A 45 0.95 16.95 -1.61
CA TYR A 45 0.11 18.09 -1.23
C TYR A 45 0.95 19.32 -0.88
N GLU A 46 1.98 19.16 -0.05
CA GLU A 46 2.84 20.27 0.41
C GLU A 46 3.63 20.94 -0.72
N HIS A 47 3.97 20.19 -1.76
CA HIS A 47 4.78 20.69 -2.88
C HIS A 47 4.00 20.92 -4.17
N ASP A 48 2.65 20.88 -4.13
CA ASP A 48 1.79 21.09 -5.30
C ASP A 48 2.18 20.24 -6.51
N VAL A 49 2.59 18.98 -6.28
CA VAL A 49 3.09 18.11 -7.35
C VAL A 49 2.00 17.90 -8.41
N PRO A 50 2.25 18.14 -9.71
CA PRO A 50 1.22 17.97 -10.74
C PRO A 50 0.70 16.53 -10.84
N THR A 51 -0.59 16.33 -11.11
CA THR A 51 -1.20 14.99 -11.21
C THR A 51 -0.47 14.07 -12.18
N SER A 52 0.05 14.60 -13.29
CA SER A 52 0.84 13.84 -14.28
C SER A 52 2.17 13.28 -13.76
N GLU A 53 2.65 13.77 -12.61
CA GLU A 53 3.90 13.37 -11.97
C GLU A 53 3.69 12.55 -10.70
N ARG A 54 2.42 12.31 -10.31
CA ARG A 54 2.07 11.55 -9.11
C ARG A 54 2.10 10.05 -9.37
N LEU A 55 2.31 9.28 -8.30
CA LEU A 55 2.03 7.86 -8.23
C LEU A 55 0.53 7.66 -8.37
N ASP A 56 0.11 6.78 -9.28
CA ASP A 56 -1.29 6.38 -9.38
C ASP A 56 -1.62 5.39 -8.28
N CYS A 57 -2.38 5.85 -7.28
CA CYS A 57 -2.82 5.07 -6.13
C CYS A 57 -4.25 4.50 -6.29
N THR A 58 -4.92 4.68 -7.43
CA THR A 58 -6.33 4.25 -7.64
C THR A 58 -6.52 2.76 -7.33
N LEU A 59 -5.51 1.93 -7.64
CA LEU A 59 -5.55 0.50 -7.39
C LEU A 59 -5.60 0.13 -5.89
N LEU A 60 -5.10 0.99 -4.99
CA LEU A 60 -5.25 0.81 -3.54
C LEU A 60 -6.69 1.09 -3.08
N ASP A 61 -7.36 2.06 -3.71
CA ASP A 61 -8.78 2.33 -3.42
C ASP A 61 -9.65 1.15 -3.88
N GLU A 62 -9.37 0.62 -5.07
CA GLU A 62 -10.03 -0.59 -5.59
C GLU A 62 -9.77 -1.82 -4.71
N PHE A 63 -8.55 -1.96 -4.16
CA PHE A 63 -8.23 -3.02 -3.22
C PHE A 63 -9.01 -2.88 -1.90
N ASP A 64 -9.16 -1.65 -1.38
CA ASP A 64 -9.96 -1.39 -0.20
C ASP A 64 -11.44 -1.75 -0.44
N ASP A 65 -12.00 -1.34 -1.59
CA ASP A 65 -13.36 -1.71 -2.00
C ASP A 65 -13.54 -3.22 -2.15
N TRP A 66 -12.57 -3.90 -2.76
CA TRP A 66 -12.58 -5.35 -2.87
C TRP A 66 -12.61 -6.01 -1.48
N LEU A 67 -11.83 -5.53 -0.51
CA LEU A 67 -11.89 -6.04 0.88
C LEU A 67 -13.27 -5.80 1.52
N ARG A 68 -13.92 -4.66 1.27
CA ARG A 68 -15.30 -4.37 1.71
C ARG A 68 -16.27 -5.40 1.15
N HIS A 69 -16.17 -5.69 -0.14
CA HIS A 69 -17.05 -6.63 -0.81
C HIS A 69 -16.81 -8.08 -0.38
N GLN A 70 -15.56 -8.52 -0.32
CA GLN A 70 -15.23 -9.92 -0.04
C GLN A 70 -15.38 -10.30 1.44
N PHE A 71 -15.06 -9.38 2.35
CA PHE A 71 -14.98 -9.69 3.79
C PHE A 71 -15.95 -8.90 4.64
N GLY A 72 -16.81 -8.06 4.05
CA GLY A 72 -17.70 -7.19 4.80
C GLY A 72 -16.94 -6.16 5.64
N MET A 73 -15.76 -5.75 5.18
CA MET A 73 -14.99 -4.68 5.84
C MET A 73 -15.84 -3.41 5.92
N GLY A 74 -16.03 -2.89 7.13
CA GLY A 74 -16.81 -1.67 7.32
C GLY A 74 -16.08 -0.44 6.78
N ASN A 75 -16.84 0.56 6.31
CA ASN A 75 -16.32 1.77 5.65
C ASN A 75 -15.38 2.65 6.50
N ALA A 76 -15.28 2.39 7.81
CA ALA A 76 -14.50 3.22 8.74
C ALA A 76 -13.05 2.73 8.93
N ILE A 77 -12.72 1.53 8.47
CA ILE A 77 -11.37 0.97 8.59
C ILE A 77 -10.77 0.81 7.20
N GLY A 78 -9.63 1.44 6.95
CA GLY A 78 -8.87 1.19 5.72
C GLY A 78 -8.20 -0.19 5.75
N TRP A 79 -7.77 -0.66 4.59
CA TRP A 79 -7.19 -1.98 4.36
C TRP A 79 -6.09 -2.32 5.35
N TYR A 80 -5.22 -1.35 5.71
CA TYR A 80 -4.11 -1.61 6.61
C TYR A 80 -4.61 -1.94 8.03
N LEU A 81 -5.57 -1.20 8.58
CA LEU A 81 -6.14 -1.47 9.90
C LEU A 81 -6.90 -2.78 9.91
N PHE A 82 -7.67 -3.04 8.85
CA PHE A 82 -8.39 -4.29 8.70
C PHE A 82 -7.47 -5.50 8.78
N ILE A 83 -6.34 -5.48 8.06
CA ILE A 83 -5.35 -6.56 8.08
C ILE A 83 -4.62 -6.62 9.41
N MET A 84 -4.24 -5.48 9.98
CA MET A 84 -3.60 -5.41 11.30
C MET A 84 -4.50 -6.02 12.39
N HIS A 85 -5.82 -5.83 12.33
CA HIS A 85 -6.76 -6.42 13.28
C HIS A 85 -6.90 -7.95 13.17
N GLN A 86 -6.47 -8.54 12.05
CA GLN A 86 -6.52 -9.98 11.82
C GLN A 86 -5.23 -10.71 12.20
N THR A 87 -4.17 -9.97 12.55
CA THR A 87 -2.82 -10.51 12.66
C THR A 87 -2.18 -10.12 14.00
N GLN A 88 -1.16 -10.87 14.43
CA GLN A 88 -0.52 -10.68 15.74
C GLN A 88 0.84 -9.97 15.66
N SER A 89 1.37 -9.76 14.45
CA SER A 89 2.65 -9.11 14.24
C SER A 89 2.72 -8.39 12.90
N GLU A 90 3.63 -7.42 12.78
CA GLU A 90 3.91 -6.72 11.51
C GLU A 90 4.33 -7.66 10.38
N GLN A 91 5.04 -8.75 10.70
CA GLN A 91 5.45 -9.72 9.70
C GLN A 91 4.25 -10.51 9.18
N GLU A 92 3.39 -10.98 10.07
CA GLU A 92 2.16 -11.68 9.70
C GLU A 92 1.20 -10.75 8.92
N ALA A 93 1.07 -9.49 9.35
CA ALA A 93 0.30 -8.47 8.63
C ALA A 93 0.83 -8.23 7.21
N TRP A 94 2.16 -8.17 7.06
CA TRP A 94 2.81 -8.02 5.77
C TRP A 94 2.54 -9.22 4.85
N GLU A 95 2.71 -10.44 5.36
CA GLU A 95 2.43 -11.68 4.61
C GLU A 95 0.96 -11.76 4.22
N ARG A 96 0.05 -11.44 5.15
CA ARG A 96 -1.40 -11.40 4.91
C ARG A 96 -1.79 -10.37 3.85
N PHE A 97 -1.16 -9.20 3.88
CA PHE A 97 -1.35 -8.18 2.85
C PHE A 97 -0.95 -8.70 1.46
N LEU A 98 0.23 -9.32 1.33
CA LEU A 98 0.68 -9.85 0.04
C LEU A 98 -0.25 -10.96 -0.49
N GLU A 99 -0.76 -11.82 0.39
CA GLU A 99 -1.72 -12.86 0.03
C GLU A 99 -3.03 -12.26 -0.51
N LEU A 100 -3.60 -11.27 0.21
CA LEU A 100 -4.82 -10.59 -0.19
C LEU A 100 -4.62 -9.79 -1.48
N TRP A 101 -3.49 -9.11 -1.60
CA TRP A 101 -3.11 -8.37 -2.80
C TRP A 101 -3.00 -9.29 -4.01
N ASP A 102 -2.28 -10.41 -3.89
CA ASP A 102 -2.14 -11.40 -4.97
C ASP A 102 -3.49 -12.03 -5.36
N THR A 103 -4.43 -12.13 -4.42
CA THR A 103 -5.80 -12.63 -4.69
C THR A 103 -6.60 -11.59 -5.45
N PHE A 104 -6.64 -10.35 -4.95
CA PHE A 104 -7.28 -9.21 -5.62
C PHE A 104 -6.80 -9.03 -7.06
N ARG A 105 -5.49 -9.20 -7.33
CA ARG A 105 -4.92 -9.03 -8.68
C ARG A 105 -5.29 -10.16 -9.66
N LYS A 106 -5.90 -11.25 -9.19
CA LYS A 106 -6.33 -12.39 -10.02
C LYS A 106 -7.84 -12.44 -10.27
N ASP A 107 -8.63 -11.72 -9.47
CA ASP A 107 -10.07 -11.59 -9.62
C ASP A 107 -10.43 -10.66 -10.79
#